data_AF-A0A3E0WT11-F1
#
_entry.id   AF-A0A3E0WT11-F1
#
_cell.length_a   1.000
_cell.length_b   1.000
_cell.length_c   1.000
_cell.angle_alpha   90.00
_cell.angle_beta   90.00
_cell.angle_gamma   90.00
#
_symmetry.space_group_name_H-M   'P 1'
#
loop_
_entity.id
_entity.type
_entity.pdbx_description
1 polymer ?
#
loop_
_entity_poly.entity_id
_entity_poly.type
_entity_poly.pdbx_seq_one_letter_code
_entity_poly.pdbx_strand_id
1 'polypeptide(L)' 'MLFQRIDTVFVLVPHLETAKDWYTKVLDLPVLFEDVTNHLIVLKLGETPLTLWKADTTYESNRPPHFNFSQKI' A
#
# COMPACT_ATOMS: atom_id res chain seq x y z
N MET A 1 -24.47 11.01 5.12
CA MET A 1 -23.28 10.80 5.97
C MET A 1 -22.07 11.35 5.23
N LEU A 2 -21.24 12.17 5.88
CA LEU A 2 -20.18 12.95 5.23
C LEU A 2 -18.86 12.18 5.03
N PHE A 3 -18.69 11.03 5.69
CA PHE A 3 -17.49 10.19 5.55
C PHE A 3 -17.81 8.94 4.75
N GLN A 4 -17.29 8.87 3.53
CA GLN A 4 -17.23 7.64 2.77
C GLN A 4 -16.10 6.74 3.30
N ARG A 5 -16.29 5.44 3.17
CA ARG A 5 -15.34 4.40 3.56
C ARG A 5 -13.99 4.65 2.88
N ILE A 6 -12.89 4.18 3.46
CA ILE A 6 -11.58 4.28 2.81
C ILE A 6 -11.63 3.43 1.53
N ASP A 7 -11.53 4.10 0.38
CA ASP A 7 -11.59 3.43 -0.92
C ASP A 7 -10.26 2.73 -1.27
N THR A 8 -9.13 3.33 -0.88
CA THR A 8 -7.80 2.80 -1.22
C THR A 8 -6.77 3.12 -0.14
N VAL A 9 -5.95 2.14 0.24
CA VAL A 9 -4.78 2.34 1.10
C VAL A 9 -3.51 2.14 0.26
N PHE A 10 -2.61 3.12 0.28
CA PHE A 10 -1.31 3.02 -0.37
C PHE A 10 -0.21 2.84 0.66
N VAL A 11 0.69 1.88 0.42
CA VAL A 11 1.93 1.69 1.18
C VAL A 11 3.10 1.84 0.22
N LEU A 12 3.92 2.85 0.48
CA LEU A 12 5.15 3.07 -0.26
C LEU A 12 6.21 2.07 0.21
N VAL A 13 6.80 1.33 -0.73
CA VAL A 13 7.82 0.31 -0.44
C VAL A 13 9.05 0.50 -1.32
N PRO A 14 10.28 0.29 -0.80
CA PRO A 14 11.49 0.41 -1.62
C PRO A 14 11.69 -0.79 -2.56
N HIS A 15 11.21 -1.97 -2.15
CA HIS A 15 11.39 -3.23 -2.86
C HIS A 15 10.04 -3.96 -2.99
N LEU A 16 9.43 -3.85 -4.17
CA LEU A 16 8.05 -4.28 -4.42
C LEU A 16 7.88 -5.80 -4.26
N GLU A 17 8.78 -6.60 -4.85
CA GLU A 17 8.73 -8.07 -4.76
C GLU A 17 8.94 -8.56 -3.33
N THR A 18 9.90 -7.99 -2.60
CA THR A 18 10.15 -8.34 -1.19
C THR A 18 8.95 -8.02 -0.32
N ALA A 19 8.30 -6.88 -0.55
CA ALA A 19 7.08 -6.52 0.16
C ALA A 19 5.93 -7.47 -0.18
N LYS A 20 5.67 -7.75 -1.48
CA LYS A 20 4.67 -8.74 -1.90
C LYS A 20 4.90 -10.07 -1.20
N ASP A 21 6.12 -10.57 -1.22
CA ASP A 21 6.49 -11.84 -0.59
C ASP A 21 6.16 -11.86 0.90
N TRP A 22 6.46 -10.78 1.63
CA TRP A 22 6.15 -10.71 3.05
C TRP A 22 4.63 -10.70 3.29
N TYR A 23 3.88 -9.85 2.58
CA TYR A 23 2.43 -9.76 2.75
C TYR A 23 1.70 -11.04 2.32
N THR A 24 2.17 -11.72 1.29
CA THR A 24 1.59 -12.99 0.82
C THR A 24 1.98 -14.17 1.71
N LYS A 25 3.22 -14.26 2.20
CA LYS A 25 3.68 -15.42 2.99
C LYS A 25 3.35 -15.31 4.48
N VAL A 26 3.38 -14.11 5.05
CA VAL A 26 3.19 -13.90 6.49
C VAL A 26 1.72 -13.63 6.81
N LEU A 27 1.05 -12.82 5.98
CA LEU A 27 -0.34 -12.42 6.20
C LEU A 27 -1.33 -13.14 5.29
N ASP A 28 -0.86 -14.03 4.40
CA ASP A 28 -1.69 -14.80 3.46
C ASP A 28 -2.60 -13.91 2.60
N LEU A 29 -2.14 -12.69 2.26
CA LEU A 29 -2.94 -11.77 1.45
C LEU A 29 -2.85 -12.16 -0.03
N PRO A 30 -3.98 -12.48 -0.69
CA PRO A 30 -3.97 -12.79 -2.11
C PRO A 30 -3.61 -11.58 -2.97
N VAL A 31 -2.84 -11.81 -4.03
CA VAL A 31 -2.59 -10.81 -5.07
C VAL A 31 -3.84 -10.69 -5.95
N LEU A 32 -4.34 -9.46 -6.11
CA LEU A 32 -5.46 -9.15 -7.00
C LEU A 32 -4.96 -8.70 -8.38
N PHE A 33 -3.88 -7.91 -8.39
CA PHE A 33 -3.38 -7.27 -9.60
C PHE A 33 -1.91 -6.88 -9.44
N GLU A 34 -1.14 -7.01 -10.52
CA GLU A 34 0.25 -6.54 -10.60
C GLU A 34 0.41 -5.67 -11.85
N ASP A 35 0.96 -4.47 -11.68
CA ASP A 35 1.36 -3.58 -12.77
C ASP A 35 2.84 -3.24 -12.64
N VAL A 36 3.65 -4.01 -13.37
CA VAL A 36 5.10 -3.85 -13.38
C VAL A 36 5.51 -2.51 -14.01
N THR A 37 4.73 -1.99 -14.95
CA THR A 37 5.02 -0.73 -15.67
C THR A 37 4.89 0.47 -14.75
N ASN A 38 3.85 0.47 -13.91
CA ASN A 38 3.61 1.55 -12.93
C ASN A 38 4.15 1.23 -11.52
N HIS A 39 4.84 0.09 -11.36
CA HIS A 39 5.45 -0.37 -10.11
C HIS A 39 4.45 -0.50 -8.94
N LEU A 40 3.29 -1.10 -9.22
CA LEU A 40 2.18 -1.26 -8.29
C LEU A 40 1.79 -2.74 -8.13
N ILE A 41 1.46 -3.15 -6.91
CA ILE A 41 0.87 -4.45 -6.60
C ILE A 41 -0.32 -4.22 -5.69
N VAL A 42 -1.47 -4.81 -6.03
CA VAL A 42 -2.71 -4.70 -5.26
C VAL A 42 -3.00 -6.04 -4.57
N LEU A 43 -3.17 -6.00 -3.26
CA LEU A 43 -3.45 -7.15 -2.40
C LEU A 43 -4.86 -7.05 -1.83
N LYS A 44 -5.53 -8.19 -1.69
CA LYS A 44 -6.86 -8.26 -1.07
C LYS A 44 -6.73 -8.13 0.45
N LEU A 45 -7.44 -7.16 1.04
CA LEU A 45 -7.53 -6.99 2.49
C LEU A 45 -8.96 -6.57 2.89
N GLY A 46 -9.77 -7.53 3.36
CA GLY A 46 -11.18 -7.26 3.65
C GLY A 46 -11.89 -6.65 2.43
N GLU A 47 -12.59 -5.53 2.65
CA GLU A 47 -13.28 -4.79 1.59
C GLU A 47 -12.51 -3.55 1.09
N THR A 48 -11.31 -3.25 1.63
CA THR A 48 -10.44 -2.15 1.13
C THR A 48 -9.08 -2.73 0.72
N PRO A 49 -8.77 -2.81 -0.57
CA PRO A 49 -7.50 -3.35 -1.04
C PRO A 49 -6.28 -2.57 -0.51
N LEU A 50 -5.17 -3.28 -0.33
CA LEU A 50 -3.88 -2.72 0.02
C LEU A 50 -3.03 -2.59 -1.25
N THR A 51 -2.65 -1.37 -1.60
CA THR A 51 -1.82 -1.10 -2.77
C THR A 51 -0.38 -0.83 -2.35
N LEU A 52 0.53 -1.73 -2.71
CA LEU A 52 1.96 -1.52 -2.60
C LEU A 52 2.44 -0.71 -3.80
N TRP A 53 3.13 0.39 -3.56
CA TRP A 53 3.68 1.24 -4.60
C TRP A 53 5.17 1.43 -4.39
N LYS A 54 5.99 1.12 -5.40
CA LYS A 54 7.42 1.38 -5.32
C LYS A 54 7.68 2.88 -5.19
N ALA A 55 8.42 3.28 -4.17
CA ALA A 55 8.91 4.64 -4.02
C ALA A 55 10.43 4.64 -3.89
N ASP A 56 11.09 5.57 -4.57
CA ASP A 56 12.54 5.80 -4.48
C ASP A 56 12.87 6.61 -3.22
N THR A 57 12.31 6.22 -2.07
CA THR A 57 12.55 6.91 -0.81
C THR A 57 13.63 6.19 -0.01
N THR A 58 14.66 6.94 0.38
CA THR A 58 15.50 6.57 1.52
C THR A 58 14.65 6.70 2.77
N TYR A 59 14.07 5.58 3.23
CA TYR A 59 13.35 5.54 4.50
C TYR A 59 14.31 5.91 5.64
N GLU A 60 14.20 7.14 6.14
CA GLU A 60 14.88 7.56 7.36
C GLU A 60 14.12 6.98 8.55
N SER A 61 14.71 6.04 9.26
CA SER A 61 14.09 5.31 10.39
C SER A 61 13.58 6.21 11.53
N ASN A 62 13.98 7.49 11.54
CA ASN A 62 13.62 8.46 12.57
C ASN A 62 12.55 9.46 12.13
N ARG A 63 11.95 9.31 10.93
CA ARG A 63 10.83 10.17 10.55
C ARG A 63 9.55 9.72 11.28
N PRO A 64 8.84 10.63 11.97
CA PRO A 64 7.55 10.29 12.55
C PRO A 64 6.58 9.82 11.44
N PRO A 65 5.74 8.81 11.70
CA PRO A 65 4.79 8.32 10.70
C PRO A 65 3.89 9.48 10.26
N HIS A 66 3.98 9.84 8.98
CA HIS A 66 3.20 10.92 8.40
C HIS A 66 1.89 10.34 7.83
N PHE A 67 0.79 10.53 8.56
CA PHE A 67 -0.54 10.16 8.08
C PHE A 67 -1.11 11.30 7.23
N ASN A 68 -1.14 11.13 5.90
CA ASN A 68 -1.80 12.06 5.00
C ASN A 68 -3.31 11.74 4.93
N PHE A 69 -4.09 12.40 5.76
CA PHE A 69 -5.56 12.42 5.60
C PHE A 69 -5.93 13.51 4.59
N SER A 70 -6.04 13.13 3.31
CA SER A 70 -6.52 14.04 2.27
C SER A 70 -8.04 14.11 2.29
N GLN A 71 -8.61 14.95 3.17
CA GLN A 71 -10.01 15.37 3.05
C GLN A 71 -10.06 16.61 2.16
N LYS A 72 -10.59 16.46 0.94
CA LYS A 72 -11.10 17.61 0.19
C LYS A 72 -12.40 18.03 0.88
N ILE A 73 -12.39 19.23 1.46
CA ILE A 73 -13.60 19.95 1.89
C ILE A 73 -14.14 20.71 0.69
#